data_AF-A0A932E4I9-F1
#
_entry.id   AF-A0A932E4I9-F1
#
_cell.length_a   1.000
_cell.length_b   1.000
_cell.length_c   1.000
_cell.angle_alpha   90.00
_cell.angle_beta   90.00
_cell.angle_gamma   90.00
#
_symmetry.space_group_name_H-M   'P 1'
#
loop_
_entity.id
_entity.type
_entity.pdbx_description
1 polymer ?
#
loop_
_entity_poly.entity_id
_entity_poly.type
_entity_poly.pdbx_seq_one_letter_code
_entity_poly.pdbx_strand_id
1 'polypeptide(L)' 'MTTLHHLHVWGDLACFTRPEMKVERVSYPVPTPSAARGILEAILYKPQFR' A
#
# COMPACT_ATOMS: atom_id res chain seq x y z
N MET A 1 20.19 -13.09 2.40
CA MET A 1 19.10 -14.04 2.11
C MET A 1 17.80 -13.25 2.07
N THR A 2 17.24 -13.00 0.89
CA THR A 2 15.93 -12.34 0.79
C THR A 2 14.85 -13.39 1.00
N THR A 3 14.30 -13.45 2.21
CA THR A 3 13.10 -14.24 2.49
C THR A 3 11.94 -13.64 1.69
N LEU A 4 11.31 -14.44 0.84
CA LEU A 4 10.11 -14.04 0.12
C LEU A 4 8.90 -14.22 1.05
N HIS A 5 8.09 -13.17 1.16
CA HIS A 5 6.87 -13.16 1.96
C HIS A 5 5.68 -12.83 1.05
N HIS A 6 4.60 -13.61 1.18
CA HIS A 6 3.35 -13.41 0.46
C HIS A 6 2.27 -12.99 1.46
N LEU A 7 1.55 -11.91 1.15
CA LEU A 7 0.45 -11.40 1.97
C LEU A 7 -0.79 -11.24 1.09
N HIS A 8 -1.90 -11.86 1.49
CA HIS A 8 -3.20 -11.64 0.87
C HIS A 8 -3.94 -10.52 1.60
N VAL A 9 -4.42 -9.52 0.88
CA VAL A 9 -5.07 -8.33 1.43
C VAL A 9 -6.40 -8.10 0.72
N TRP A 10 -7.46 -7.85 1.48
CA TRP A 10 -8.80 -7.61 0.96
C TRP A 10 -9.57 -6.64 1.87
N GLY A 11 -10.64 -6.07 1.32
CA GLY A 11 -11.58 -5.19 2.01
C GLY A 11 -12.69 -4.76 1.06
N ASP A 12 -13.83 -4.34 1.61
CA ASP A 12 -15.00 -3.97 0.82
C ASP A 12 -14.78 -2.68 -0.01
N LEU A 13 -13.88 -1.81 0.46
CA LEU A 13 -13.55 -0.53 -0.17
C LEU A 13 -12.04 -0.27 -0.10
N ALA A 14 -11.52 0.43 -1.10
CA ALA A 14 -10.16 0.95 -1.13
C ALA A 14 -10.11 2.31 -1.84
N CYS A 15 -9.19 3.18 -1.43
CA CYS A 15 -8.99 4.49 -2.07
C CYS A 15 -7.50 4.84 -2.19
N PHE A 16 -6.91 4.47 -3.33
CA PHE A 16 -5.53 4.79 -3.68
C PHE A 16 -5.51 6.12 -4.43
N THR A 17 -5.50 7.23 -3.69
CA THR A 17 -5.75 8.56 -4.24
C THR A 17 -4.76 8.93 -5.34
N ARG A 18 -5.29 9.33 -6.50
CA ARG A 18 -4.55 9.91 -7.61
C ARG A 18 -4.09 11.34 -7.29
N PRO A 19 -2.78 11.66 -7.29
CA PRO A 19 -2.29 12.98 -6.94
C PRO A 19 -2.66 14.07 -7.97
N GLU A 20 -2.96 13.70 -9.21
CA GLU A 20 -3.36 14.64 -10.27
C GLU A 20 -4.76 15.23 -10.06
N MET A 21 -5.64 14.54 -9.34
CA MET A 21 -7.01 14.99 -9.05
C MET A 21 -7.09 15.61 -7.66
N LYS A 22 -7.25 16.94 -7.60
CA LYS A 22 -7.16 17.71 -6.34
C LYS A 22 -8.50 18.04 -5.70
N VAL A 23 -9.59 18.04 -6.48
CA VAL A 23 -10.92 18.43 -6.01
C VAL A 23 -11.67 17.22 -5.46
N GLU A 24 -11.78 16.16 -6.28
CA GLU A 24 -12.42 14.91 -5.90
C GLU A 24 -11.37 13.81 -5.73
N ARG A 25 -11.63 12.90 -4.78
CA ARG A 25 -10.76 11.73 -4.56
C ARG A 25 -11.14 10.64 -5.54
N VAL A 26 -10.22 10.35 -6.45
CA VAL A 26 -10.36 9.22 -7.38
C VAL A 26 -9.26 8.22 -7.11
N SER A 27 -9.66 6.96 -6.94
CA SER A 27 -8.73 5.86 -6.69
C SER A 27 -8.02 5.43 -7.99
N TYR A 28 -6.77 4.99 -7.87
CA TYR A 28 -6.17 4.09 -8.85
C TYR A 28 -6.98 2.78 -8.91
N PRO A 29 -6.97 2.09 -10.07
CA PRO A 29 -7.68 0.80 -10.23
C PRO A 29 -7.02 -0.33 -9.44
N VAL A 30 -5.76 -0.15 -9.01
CA VAL A 30 -4.98 -1.14 -8.26
C VAL A 30 -4.19 -0.45 -7.13
N PRO A 31 -3.77 -1.19 -6.09
CA PRO A 31 -2.90 -0.66 -5.04
C PRO A 31 -1.58 -0.12 -5.61
N THR A 32 -1.13 1.03 -5.11
CA THR A 32 0.19 1.55 -5.45
C THR A 32 1.29 0.80 -4.69
N PRO A 33 2.54 0.73 -5.21
CA PRO A 33 3.66 0.14 -4.47
C PRO A 33 3.89 0.79 -3.10
N SER A 34 3.63 2.10 -2.99
CA SER A 34 3.70 2.82 -1.71
C SER A 34 2.64 2.36 -0.71
N ALA A 35 1.41 2.09 -1.16
CA ALA A 35 0.35 1.55 -0.31
C ALA A 35 0.67 0.11 0.12
N ALA A 36 1.14 -0.74 -0.82
CA ALA A 36 1.55 -2.11 -0.52
C ALA A 36 2.70 -2.17 0.51
N ARG A 37 3.71 -1.30 0.36
CA ARG A 37 4.78 -1.13 1.36
C ARG A 37 4.20 -0.71 2.72
N GLY A 38 3.30 0.26 2.74
CA GLY A 38 2.65 0.71 3.96
C GLY A 38 1.89 -0.39 4.69
N ILE A 39 1.22 -1.29 3.97
CA ILE A 39 0.52 -2.45 4.55
C ILE A 39 1.52 -3.41 5.23
N LEU A 40 2.67 -3.69 4.59
CA LEU A 40 3.70 -4.55 5.18
C LEU A 40 4.34 -3.89 6.42
N GLU A 41 4.67 -2.60 6.33
CA GLU A 41 5.25 -1.84 7.44
C GLU A 41 4.28 -1.72 8.64
N ALA A 42 2.97 -1.72 8.39
CA ALA A 42 1.96 -1.73 9.45
C ALA A 42 1.91 -3.05 10.23
N ILE A 43 2.26 -4.18 9.61
CA ILE A 43 2.38 -5.48 10.30
C ILE A 43 3.67 -5.52 11.11
N LEU A 44 4.79 -5.17 10.47
CA LEU A 44 6.08 -5.15 11.13
C LEU A 44 6.99 -4.10 10.48
N TYR A 45 7.43 -3.15 11.28
CA TYR A 45 8.43 -2.18 10.89
C TYR A 45 9.46 -1.94 11.99
N LYS A 46 10.71 -1.82 11.56
CA LYS A 46 11.86 -1.36 12.34
C LYS A 46 12.70 -0.43 11.45
N PRO A 47 13.25 0.68 11.96
CA PRO A 47 14.06 1.61 11.15
C PRO A 47 15.24 0.96 10.41
N GLN A 48 15.76 -0.15 10.93
CA GLN A 48 16.87 -0.92 10.35
C GLN A 48 16.51 -1.71 9.09
N PHE A 49 15.22 -1.79 8.73
CA PHE A 49 14.77 -2.50 7.52
C PHE A 49 14.77 -1.61 6.26
N ARG A 50 15.15 -0.34 6.40
CA ARG A 50 15.24 0.63 5.30
C ARG A 50 16.65 0.73 4.74
#